data_AF-A0A4Q1UX64-F1
#
_entry.id   AF-A0A4Q1UX64-F1
#
_cell.length_a   1.000
_cell.length_b   1.000
_cell.length_c   1.000
_cell.angle_alpha   90.00
_cell.angle_beta   90.00
_cell.angle_gamma   90.00
#
_symmetry.space_group_name_H-M   'P 1'
#
loop_
_entity.id
_entity.type
_entity.pdbx_description
1 polymer ?
#
loop_
_entity_poly.entity_id
_entity_poly.type
_entity_poly.pdbx_seq_one_letter_code
_entity_poly.pdbx_strand_id
1 'polypeptide(L)' 'DPYEQAVAVVLRDKKASTSYIQRRLQIGYNRAASIMERMENEGIVGPANHAGKREILVEAGRAREDED' A
#
# COMPACT_ATOMS: atom_id res chain seq x y z
N ASP A 1 -8.32 11.43 -0.81
CA ASP A 1 -7.45 11.21 -2.00
C ASP A 1 -7.45 9.73 -2.40
N PRO A 2 -7.43 9.34 -3.70
CA PRO A 2 -7.15 7.95 -4.12
C PRO A 2 -6.00 7.26 -3.37
N TYR A 3 -4.96 8.01 -2.97
CA TYR A 3 -3.87 7.48 -2.15
C TYR A 3 -4.34 7.00 -0.76
N GLU A 4 -5.00 7.87 0.01
CA GLU A 4 -5.52 7.54 1.35
C GLU A 4 -6.49 6.36 1.31
N GLN A 5 -7.36 6.33 0.29
CA GLN A 5 -8.29 5.21 0.08
C GLN A 5 -7.54 3.90 -0.19
N ALA A 6 -6.46 3.96 -0.98
CA ALA A 6 -5.62 2.81 -1.23
C ALA A 6 -4.93 2.32 0.04
N VAL A 7 -4.37 3.22 0.86
CA VAL A 7 -3.73 2.86 2.14
C VAL A 7 -4.75 2.15 3.03
N ALA A 8 -5.93 2.72 3.21
CA ALA A 8 -7.00 2.11 4.01
C ALA A 8 -7.40 0.72 3.48
N VAL A 9 -7.47 0.55 2.15
CA VAL A 9 -7.72 -0.74 1.51
C VAL A 9 -6.61 -1.75 1.81
N VAL A 10 -5.34 -1.37 1.65
CA VAL A 10 -4.19 -2.24 1.91
C VAL A 10 -4.18 -2.71 3.36
N LEU A 11 -4.36 -1.77 4.30
CA LEU A 11 -4.29 -2.06 5.73
C LEU A 11 -5.45 -2.92 6.22
N ARG A 12 -6.66 -2.67 5.70
CA ARG A 12 -7.86 -3.45 6.05
C ARG A 12 -7.84 -4.83 5.41
N ASP A 13 -7.55 -4.91 4.12
CA ASP A 13 -7.68 -6.15 3.35
C ASP A 13 -6.41 -7.01 3.38
N LYS A 14 -5.31 -6.48 3.96
CA LYS A 14 -3.97 -7.09 4.04
C LYS A 14 -3.45 -7.57 2.69
N LYS A 15 -3.74 -6.80 1.64
CA LYS A 15 -3.37 -7.08 0.24
C LYS A 15 -2.73 -5.86 -0.40
N ALA A 16 -1.45 -5.95 -0.71
CA ALA A 16 -0.67 -4.89 -1.33
C ALA A 16 -0.15 -5.32 -2.70
N SER A 17 -0.99 -5.17 -3.74
CA SER A 17 -0.55 -5.33 -5.13
C SER A 17 -1.22 -4.30 -6.03
N THR A 18 -0.52 -3.89 -7.09
CA THR A 18 -1.02 -2.91 -8.06
C THR A 18 -2.37 -3.32 -8.65
N SER A 19 -2.50 -4.58 -9.10
CA SER A 19 -3.74 -5.12 -9.67
C SER A 19 -4.88 -5.25 -8.67
N TYR A 20 -4.58 -5.34 -7.36
CA TYR A 20 -5.61 -5.33 -6.32
C TYR A 20 -6.19 -3.92 -6.13
N ILE A 21 -5.31 -2.92 -5.98
CA ILE A 21 -5.70 -1.52 -5.85
C ILE A 21 -6.43 -1.02 -7.09
N GLN A 22 -5.95 -1.38 -8.27
CA GLN A 22 -6.60 -1.09 -9.55
C GLN A 22 -8.09 -1.49 -9.54
N ARG A 23 -8.39 -2.74 -9.15
CA ARG A 23 -9.76 -3.28 -9.12
C ARG A 23 -10.57 -2.68 -7.99
N ARG A 24 -9.99 -2.53 -6.80
CA ARG A 24 -10.72 -2.09 -5.60
C ARG A 24 -11.13 -0.63 -5.66
N LEU A 25 -10.33 0.21 -6.32
CA LEU A 25 -10.58 1.64 -6.49
C LEU A 25 -11.05 2.03 -7.90
N GLN A 26 -11.17 1.06 -8.82
CA GLN A 26 -11.58 1.27 -10.21
C GLN A 26 -10.74 2.34 -10.94
N ILE A 27 -9.43 2.33 -10.72
CA ILE A 27 -8.46 3.24 -11.36
C ILE A 27 -7.62 2.51 -12.40
N GLY A 28 -6.97 3.26 -13.30
CA GLY A 28 -6.04 2.69 -14.28
C GLY A 28 -4.76 2.13 -13.64
N TYR A 29 -4.11 1.20 -14.33
CA TYR A 29 -2.90 0.51 -13.84
C TYR A 29 -1.78 1.47 -13.42
N ASN A 30 -1.44 2.45 -14.27
CA ASN A 30 -0.38 3.41 -13.97
C ASN A 30 -0.65 4.20 -12.68
N ARG A 31 -1.90 4.60 -12.46
CA ARG A 31 -2.28 5.31 -11.23
C ARG A 31 -2.15 4.41 -10.00
N ALA A 32 -2.56 3.15 -10.10
CA ALA A 32 -2.36 2.18 -9.04
C ALA A 32 -0.86 1.93 -8.77
N ALA A 33 -0.03 1.86 -9.82
CA ALA A 33 1.41 1.66 -9.69
C ALA A 33 2.09 2.83 -8.97
N SER A 34 1.79 4.07 -9.35
CA SER A 34 2.31 5.27 -8.67
C SER A 34 1.88 5.34 -7.21
N ILE A 35 0.64 4.93 -6.90
CA ILE A 35 0.16 4.83 -5.52
C ILE A 35 0.98 3.80 -4.72
N MET A 36 1.23 2.62 -5.30
CA MET A 36 2.04 1.59 -4.64
C MET A 36 3.48 2.08 -4.41
N GLU A 37 4.14 2.69 -5.42
CA GLU A 37 5.47 3.30 -5.29
C GLU A 37 5.53 4.32 -4.16
N ARG A 38 4.51 5.18 -4.07
CA ARG A 38 4.42 6.16 -2.98
C ARG A 38 4.30 5.47 -1.61
N MET A 39 3.48 4.43 -1.48
CA MET A 39 3.40 3.65 -0.23
C MET A 39 4.74 3.00 0.14
N GLU A 40 5.54 2.59 -0.83
CA GLU A 40 6.87 2.02 -0.60
C GLU A 40 7.85 3.10 -0.12
N ASN A 41 7.86 4.25 -0.78
CA ASN A 41 8.68 5.40 -0.36
C ASN A 41 8.32 5.90 1.05
N GLU A 42 7.04 5.83 1.43
CA GLU A 42 6.57 6.18 2.78
C GLU A 42 6.74 5.05 3.80
N GLY A 43 7.29 3.89 3.40
CA GLY A 43 7.54 2.76 4.30
C GLY A 43 6.28 2.03 4.77
N ILE A 44 5.15 2.20 4.07
CA ILE A 44 3.88 1.49 4.36
C ILE A 44 3.94 0.07 3.81
N VAL A 45 4.58 -0.10 2.65
CA VAL A 45 4.77 -1.41 2.01
C VAL A 45 6.24 -1.60 1.63
N GLY A 46 6.69 -2.85 1.57
CA GLY A 46 8.03 -3.22 1.12
C GLY A 46 8.14 -3.27 -0.41
N PRO A 47 9.32 -3.64 -0.93
CA PRO A 47 9.54 -3.76 -2.36
C PRO A 47 8.64 -4.83 -3.01
N ALA A 48 8.38 -4.66 -4.30
CA ALA A 48 7.64 -5.65 -5.07
C ALA A 48 8.44 -6.94 -5.25
N ASN A 49 7.79 -8.08 -5.01
CA ASN A 49 8.33 -9.39 -5.35
C ASN A 49 8.09 -9.75 -6.82
N HIS A 50 8.56 -10.93 -7.23
CA HIS A 50 8.40 -11.48 -8.59
C HIS A 50 6.95 -11.55 -9.09
N ALA A 51 5.96 -11.58 -8.19
CA ALA A 51 4.54 -11.62 -8.52
C ALA A 51 3.85 -10.24 -8.44
N GLY A 52 4.61 -9.16 -8.22
CA GLY A 52 4.09 -7.80 -8.06
C GLY A 52 3.34 -7.56 -6.75
N LYS A 53 3.48 -8.47 -5.77
CA LYS A 53 2.96 -8.28 -4.40
C LYS A 53 4.03 -7.59 -3.55
N ARG A 54 3.59 -6.81 -2.57
CA ARG A 54 4.43 -6.12 -1.60
C ARG A 54 4.09 -6.60 -0.20
N GLU A 55 5.09 -6.65 0.67
CA GLU A 55 4.88 -6.84 2.11
C GLU A 55 4.26 -5.57 2.71
N ILE A 56 3.43 -5.69 3.73
CA ILE A 56 2.89 -4.52 4.44
C ILE A 56 3.73 -4.34 5.70
N LEU A 57 4.40 -3.20 5.81
CA LEU A 57 5.40 -2.96 6.86
C LEU A 57 4.82 -2.30 8.11
N VAL A 58 3.63 -1.72 8.01
CA VAL A 58 2.94 -1.09 9.14
C VAL A 58 1.92 -2.05 9.76
N GLU A 59 2.00 -2.26 11.07
CA GLU A 59 0.89 -2.83 11.82
C GLU A 59 -0.24 -1.81 11.90
N ALA A 60 -1.49 -2.26 11.71
CA ALA A 60 -2.68 -1.39 11.71
C ALA A 60 -3.04 -0.82 13.10
N GLY A 61 -2.07 -0.62 14.00
CA GLY A 61 -2.31 -0.20 15.38
C GLY A 61 -1.10 0.16 16.24
N ARG A 62 0.11 0.31 15.69
CA ARG A 62 1.26 0.81 16.45
C ARG A 62 1.97 1.91 15.67
N ALA A 63 1.47 3.13 15.84
CA ALA A 63 2.34 4.29 15.73
C ALA A 63 3.44 4.10 16.78
N ARG A 64 4.68 4.38 16.38
CA ARG A 64 5.84 4.42 17.26
C ARG A 64 5.59 5.48 18.34
N GLU A 65 5.08 5.04 19.48
CA GLU A 65 5.65 5.46 20.76
C GLU A 65 7.03 4.78 20.82
N ASP A 66 8.06 5.48 21.28
CA ASP A 66 9.47 5.04 21.42
C ASP A 66 10.45 5.74 20.44
N GLU A 67 10.67 7.03 20.69
CA GLU A 67 11.97 7.69 20.53
C GLU A 67 11.99 8.89 21.52
N ASP A 68 12.14 8.57 22.82
CA ASP A 68 12.60 9.48 23.89
C ASP A 68 14.02 9.05 24.32
#